data_AF-A0A0K9GIT8-F1
#
_entry.id   AF-A0A0K9GIT8-F1
#
_cell.length_a   1.000
_cell.length_b   1.000
_cell.length_c   1.000
_cell.angle_alpha   90.00
_cell.angle_beta   90.00
_cell.angle_gamma   90.00
#
_symmetry.space_group_name_H-M   'P 1'
#
loop_
_entity.id
_entity.type
_entity.pdbx_description
1 polymer ?
#
loop_
_entity_poly.entity_id
_entity_poly.type
_entity_poly.pdbx_seq_one_letter_code
_entity_poly.pdbx_strand_id
1 'polypeptide(L)'
;MDKQQFIHAIITIVLFSLFIPLSIYFGLRGVVSRLNSLDTYGFGGSTYIDLPFMDIVIKPFFAFGIFIVLVAAFTFLSVKLGRVNATFKEVFTRYGILLIPFVFLLAIGLLLSLLKVSLFILFLTLGLVGGVYIAVPMVLAFYKKEAPEDGMDAVYGTLLTYILISVLVYIMGEMLFDSLLSNIGSFLW
;
A
#
# COMPACT_ATOMS: atom_id res chain seq x y z
N MET A 1 -13.41 -22.83 2.67
CA MET A 1 -12.57 -21.98 1.79
C MET A 1 -11.42 -22.81 1.23
N ASP A 2 -11.19 -22.73 -0.08
CA ASP A 2 -10.22 -23.56 -0.79
C ASP A 2 -8.77 -23.14 -0.48
N LYS A 3 -7.83 -24.09 -0.41
CA LYS A 3 -6.40 -23.82 -0.21
C LYS A 3 -5.84 -22.95 -1.34
N GLN A 4 -6.34 -23.12 -2.56
CA GLN A 4 -5.89 -22.33 -3.71
C GLN A 4 -6.17 -20.83 -3.52
N GLN A 5 -7.37 -20.48 -3.08
CA GLN A 5 -7.78 -19.09 -2.83
C GLN A 5 -6.87 -18.38 -1.83
N PHE A 6 -6.46 -19.08 -0.76
CA PHE A 6 -5.53 -18.54 0.22
C PHE A 6 -4.15 -18.25 -0.38
N ILE A 7 -3.65 -19.14 -1.24
CA ILE A 7 -2.36 -18.93 -1.93
C ILE A 7 -2.46 -17.72 -2.86
N HIS A 8 -3.54 -17.59 -3.63
CA HIS A 8 -3.76 -16.41 -4.50
C HIS A 8 -3.83 -15.11 -3.70
N ALA A 9 -4.46 -15.11 -2.53
CA ALA A 9 -4.50 -13.95 -1.63
C ALA A 9 -3.10 -13.55 -1.16
N ILE A 10 -2.27 -14.52 -0.75
CA ILE A 10 -0.88 -14.26 -0.33
C ILE A 10 -0.07 -13.67 -1.49
N ILE A 11 -0.14 -14.29 -2.68
CA ILE A 11 0.57 -13.79 -3.86
C ILE A 11 0.17 -12.35 -4.16
N THR A 12 -1.13 -12.05 -4.10
CA THR A 12 -1.66 -10.71 -4.37
C THR A 12 -1.14 -9.69 -3.35
N ILE A 13 -1.09 -10.05 -2.06
CA ILE A 13 -0.52 -9.21 -1.00
C ILE A 13 0.97 -8.94 -1.21
N VAL A 14 1.74 -9.97 -1.60
CA VAL A 14 3.17 -9.84 -1.92
C VAL A 14 3.36 -8.93 -3.13
N LEU A 15 2.56 -9.08 -4.17
CA LEU A 15 2.63 -8.21 -5.36
C LEU A 15 2.23 -6.77 -5.03
N PHE A 16 1.17 -6.57 -4.24
CA PHE A 16 0.73 -5.24 -3.80
C PHE A 16 1.85 -4.51 -3.05
N SER A 17 2.45 -5.18 -2.06
CA SER A 17 3.55 -4.62 -1.26
C SER A 17 4.83 -4.39 -2.04
N LEU A 18 5.09 -5.16 -3.11
CA LEU A 18 6.29 -5.03 -3.94
C LEU A 18 6.16 -3.96 -5.03
N PHE A 19 5.00 -3.85 -5.67
CA PHE A 19 4.81 -2.94 -6.80
C PHE A 19 4.85 -1.47 -6.40
N ILE A 20 4.37 -1.12 -5.21
CA ILE A 20 4.41 0.25 -4.69
C ILE A 20 5.85 0.79 -4.64
N PRO A 21 6.78 0.19 -3.86
CA PRO A 21 8.12 0.73 -3.72
C PRO A 21 8.97 0.61 -4.99
N LEU A 22 8.75 -0.41 -5.83
CA LEU A 22 9.39 -0.47 -7.15
C LEU A 22 8.95 0.70 -8.04
N SER A 23 7.65 1.00 -8.06
CA SER A 23 7.12 2.11 -8.85
C SER A 23 7.68 3.45 -8.37
N ILE A 24 7.83 3.62 -7.05
CA ILE A 24 8.45 4.82 -6.46
C ILE A 24 9.92 4.90 -6.88
N TYR A 25 10.69 3.81 -6.75
CA TYR A 25 12.12 3.79 -7.08
C TYR A 25 12.41 4.20 -8.53
N PHE A 26 11.74 3.58 -9.50
CA PHE A 26 11.95 3.93 -10.92
C PHE A 26 11.46 5.34 -11.25
N GLY A 27 10.37 5.77 -10.60
CA GLY A 27 9.81 7.10 -10.79
C GLY A 27 10.74 8.20 -10.26
N LEU A 28 11.27 7.99 -9.04
CA LEU A 28 12.23 8.88 -8.40
C LEU A 28 13.54 8.95 -9.20
N ARG A 29 14.06 7.83 -9.71
CA ARG A 29 15.23 7.85 -10.61
C ARG A 29 15.00 8.71 -11.84
N GLY A 30 13.79 8.66 -12.42
CA GLY A 30 13.40 9.53 -13.53
C GLY A 30 13.49 11.02 -13.18
N VAL A 31 13.02 11.40 -11.99
CA VAL A 31 13.03 12.80 -11.50
C VAL A 31 14.44 13.24 -11.11
N VAL A 32 15.14 12.46 -10.28
CA VAL A 32 16.49 12.78 -9.80
C VAL A 32 17.48 12.89 -10.95
N SER A 33 17.39 12.04 -11.98
CA SER A 33 18.24 12.16 -13.17
C SER A 33 18.09 13.49 -13.90
N ARG A 34 16.88 14.07 -13.91
CA ARG A 34 16.63 15.41 -14.48
C ARG A 34 17.22 16.49 -13.59
N LEU A 35 17.07 16.40 -12.28
CA LEU A 35 17.62 17.36 -11.33
C LEU A 35 19.16 17.38 -11.37
N ASN A 36 19.81 16.22 -11.33
CA ASN A 36 21.27 16.12 -11.44
C ASN A 36 21.80 16.67 -12.77
N SER A 37 21.03 16.58 -13.85
CA SER A 37 21.41 17.17 -15.15
C SER A 37 21.33 18.70 -15.19
N LEU A 38 20.50 19.32 -14.32
CA LEU A 38 20.40 20.78 -14.20
C LEU A 38 21.60 21.38 -13.46
N ASP A 39 22.18 20.66 -12.49
CA ASP A 39 23.40 21.09 -11.79
C ASP A 39 24.64 21.15 -12.72
N THR A 40 24.60 20.43 -13.84
CA THR A 40 25.68 20.47 -14.86
C THR A 40 25.76 21.84 -15.56
N TYR A 41 24.71 22.66 -15.48
CA TYR A 41 24.64 24.00 -16.08
C TYR A 41 25.08 25.15 -15.14
N GLY A 42 25.71 24.84 -14.00
CA GLY A 42 26.52 25.81 -13.24
C GLY A 42 25.78 26.65 -12.19
N PHE A 43 24.61 26.22 -11.70
CA PHE A 43 23.81 26.97 -10.71
C PHE A 43 23.77 26.36 -9.30
N GLY A 44 24.43 25.24 -9.04
CA GLY A 44 24.41 24.57 -7.73
C GLY A 44 25.62 23.66 -7.57
N GLY A 45 26.10 23.49 -6.34
CA GLY A 45 27.25 22.65 -6.01
C GLY A 45 27.07 21.21 -6.50
N SER A 46 28.14 20.41 -6.45
CA SER A 46 28.17 19.02 -6.93
C SER A 46 27.33 18.08 -6.06
N THR A 47 26.01 18.20 -6.14
CA THR A 47 25.05 17.49 -5.31
C THR A 47 24.56 16.24 -6.03
N TYR A 48 25.37 15.17 -6.02
CA TYR A 48 24.95 13.83 -6.46
C TYR A 48 23.98 13.14 -5.48
N ILE A 49 22.68 13.14 -5.78
CA ILE A 49 21.69 12.39 -5.01
C ILE A 49 21.78 10.91 -5.37
N ASP A 50 22.21 10.07 -4.43
CA ASP A 50 22.14 8.61 -4.56
C ASP A 50 20.80 8.08 -4.04
N LEU A 51 20.32 7.01 -4.68
CA LEU A 51 19.04 6.36 -4.39
C LEU A 51 19.32 4.87 -4.10
N PRO A 52 19.74 4.52 -2.88
CA PRO A 52 20.06 3.14 -2.51
C PRO A 52 18.81 2.25 -2.62
N PHE A 53 18.91 1.22 -3.46
CA PHE A 53 17.81 0.29 -3.70
C PHE A 53 17.31 -0.40 -2.43
N MET A 54 18.21 -0.69 -1.48
CA MET A 54 17.87 -1.34 -0.22
C MET A 54 16.89 -0.50 0.61
N ASP A 55 17.09 0.81 0.65
CA ASP A 55 16.30 1.71 1.50
C ASP A 55 14.98 2.11 0.85
N ILE A 56 14.92 2.16 -0.49
CA ILE A 56 13.73 2.60 -1.23
C ILE A 56 12.84 1.41 -1.61
N VAL A 57 13.40 0.22 -1.82
CA VAL A 57 12.65 -0.95 -2.27
C VAL A 57 12.48 -1.99 -1.19
N ILE A 58 13.57 -2.46 -0.60
CA ILE A 58 13.52 -3.63 0.30
C ILE A 58 12.87 -3.28 1.64
N LYS A 59 13.29 -2.21 2.31
CA LYS A 59 12.66 -1.81 3.59
C LYS A 59 11.17 -1.49 3.41
N PRO A 60 10.76 -0.68 2.41
CA PRO A 60 9.34 -0.37 2.22
C PRO A 60 8.52 -1.58 1.77
N PHE A 61 9.08 -2.52 1.01
CA PHE A 61 8.38 -3.77 0.64
C PHE A 61 7.89 -4.52 1.88
N PHE A 62 8.76 -4.75 2.87
CA PHE A 62 8.36 -5.40 4.11
C PHE A 62 7.41 -4.54 4.94
N ALA A 63 7.63 -3.21 4.98
CA ALA A 63 6.73 -2.30 5.68
C ALA A 63 5.31 -2.35 5.11
N PHE A 64 5.14 -2.29 3.78
CA PHE A 64 3.84 -2.43 3.12
C PHE A 64 3.24 -3.83 3.31
N GLY A 65 4.07 -4.87 3.33
CA GLY A 65 3.63 -6.24 3.63
C GLY A 65 3.06 -6.39 5.05
N ILE A 66 3.70 -5.77 6.05
CA ILE A 66 3.19 -5.75 7.43
C ILE A 66 1.93 -4.88 7.50
N PHE A 67 1.96 -3.70 6.89
CA PHE A 67 0.84 -2.78 6.86
C PHE A 67 -0.43 -3.44 6.32
N ILE A 68 -0.36 -4.14 5.19
CA ILE A 68 -1.54 -4.76 4.57
C ILE A 68 -2.07 -5.95 5.39
N VAL A 69 -1.20 -6.67 6.10
CA VAL A 69 -1.60 -7.71 7.07
C VAL A 69 -2.34 -7.08 8.26
N LEU A 70 -1.89 -5.92 8.76
CA LEU A 70 -2.57 -5.20 9.83
C LEU A 70 -3.94 -4.66 9.37
N VAL A 71 -4.05 -4.17 8.14
CA VAL A 71 -5.36 -3.78 7.55
C VAL A 71 -6.32 -4.95 7.53
N ALA A 72 -5.86 -6.14 7.11
CA ALA A 72 -6.67 -7.35 7.15
C ALA A 72 -7.05 -7.76 8.60
N ALA A 73 -6.14 -7.57 9.57
CA ALA A 73 -6.41 -7.82 10.99
C ALA A 73 -7.47 -6.87 11.58
N PHE A 74 -7.43 -5.59 11.23
CA PHE A 74 -8.45 -4.63 11.64
C PHE A 74 -9.80 -4.90 10.96
N THR A 75 -9.78 -5.31 9.69
CA THR A 75 -10.99 -5.76 9.00
C THR A 75 -11.59 -6.97 9.71
N PHE A 76 -10.76 -7.93 10.13
CA PHE A 76 -11.20 -9.09 10.91
C PHE A 76 -11.76 -8.70 12.28
N LEU A 77 -11.14 -7.74 12.98
CA LEU A 77 -11.66 -7.22 14.24
C LEU A 77 -13.08 -6.66 14.06
N SER A 78 -13.30 -5.88 13.00
CA SER A 78 -14.62 -5.34 12.67
C SER A 78 -15.65 -6.42 12.30
N VAL A 79 -15.25 -7.46 11.55
CA VAL A 79 -16.12 -8.62 11.28
C VAL A 79 -16.52 -9.34 12.57
N LYS A 80 -15.55 -9.54 13.48
CA LYS A 80 -15.78 -10.24 14.75
C LYS A 80 -16.68 -9.46 15.71
N LEU A 81 -16.57 -8.13 15.72
CA LEU A 81 -17.48 -7.24 16.44
C LEU A 81 -18.91 -7.28 15.88
N GLY A 82 -19.06 -7.61 14.59
CA GLY A 82 -20.35 -7.95 13.97
C GLY A 82 -20.96 -9.29 14.42
N ARG A 83 -20.32 -10.00 15.37
CA ARG A 83 -20.70 -11.34 15.86
C ARG A 83 -20.78 -12.40 14.75
N VAL A 84 -20.08 -12.20 13.65
CA VAL A 84 -19.99 -13.17 12.55
C VAL A 84 -18.99 -14.27 12.94
N ASN A 85 -19.38 -15.53 12.75
CA ASN A 85 -18.51 -16.70 12.98
C ASN A 85 -17.49 -16.88 11.83
N ALA A 86 -16.67 -15.86 11.58
CA ALA A 86 -15.60 -15.89 10.59
C ALA A 86 -14.25 -16.18 11.25
N THR A 87 -13.37 -16.86 10.52
CA THR A 87 -11.97 -17.05 10.95
C THR A 87 -11.07 -15.98 10.35
N PHE A 88 -9.95 -15.65 11.02
CA PHE A 88 -8.98 -14.68 10.48
C PHE A 88 -8.50 -15.06 9.09
N LYS A 89 -8.21 -16.36 8.88
CA LYS A 89 -7.78 -16.89 7.58
C LYS A 89 -8.78 -16.55 6.48
N GLU A 90 -10.08 -16.66 6.77
CA GLU A 90 -11.14 -16.38 5.81
C GLU A 90 -11.20 -14.91 5.42
N VAL A 91 -11.24 -14.01 6.40
CA VAL A 91 -11.25 -12.56 6.17
C VAL A 91 -9.99 -12.12 5.42
N PHE A 92 -8.82 -12.62 5.83
CA PHE A 92 -7.55 -12.37 5.18
C PHE A 92 -7.55 -12.80 3.71
N THR A 93 -8.12 -13.97 3.41
CA THR A 93 -8.19 -14.48 2.03
C THR A 93 -9.11 -13.65 1.17
N ARG A 94 -10.31 -13.32 1.69
CA ARG A 94 -11.26 -12.47 0.96
C ARG A 94 -10.66 -11.09 0.69
N TYR A 95 -9.99 -10.51 1.68
CA TYR A 95 -9.29 -9.24 1.53
C TYR A 95 -8.20 -9.33 0.45
N GLY A 96 -7.31 -10.32 0.53
CA GLY A 96 -6.23 -10.48 -0.46
C GLY A 96 -6.73 -10.76 -1.88
N ILE A 97 -7.84 -11.46 -2.07
CA ILE A 97 -8.46 -11.65 -3.40
C ILE A 97 -9.04 -10.32 -3.92
N LEU A 98 -9.65 -9.51 -3.05
CA LEU A 98 -10.17 -8.19 -3.44
C LEU A 98 -9.06 -7.19 -3.79
N LEU A 99 -7.81 -7.47 -3.42
CA LEU A 99 -6.67 -6.66 -3.85
C LEU A 99 -6.29 -6.85 -5.32
N ILE A 100 -6.74 -7.92 -6.00
CA ILE A 100 -6.37 -8.24 -7.39
C ILE A 100 -6.55 -7.05 -8.37
N PRO A 101 -7.74 -6.40 -8.46
CA PRO A 101 -7.91 -5.26 -9.36
C PRO A 101 -6.97 -4.10 -9.02
N PHE A 102 -6.68 -3.88 -7.74
CA PHE A 102 -5.76 -2.83 -7.30
C PHE A 102 -4.31 -3.17 -7.60
N VAL A 103 -3.91 -4.43 -7.50
CA VAL A 103 -2.59 -4.90 -7.96
C VAL A 103 -2.44 -4.69 -9.46
N PHE A 104 -3.50 -4.88 -10.25
CA PHE A 104 -3.46 -4.58 -11.69
C PHE A 104 -3.25 -3.08 -11.96
N LEU A 105 -3.93 -2.20 -11.22
CA LEU A 105 -3.69 -0.75 -11.25
C LEU A 105 -2.22 -0.42 -10.88
N LEU A 106 -1.69 -1.04 -9.83
CA LEU A 106 -0.29 -0.87 -9.42
C LEU A 106 0.69 -1.40 -10.47
N ALA A 107 0.37 -2.50 -11.16
CA ALA A 107 1.19 -3.03 -12.25
C ALA A 107 1.27 -2.03 -13.42
N ILE A 108 0.14 -1.40 -13.79
CA ILE A 108 0.12 -0.32 -14.78
C ILE A 108 0.97 0.86 -14.29
N GLY A 109 0.82 1.25 -13.01
CA GLY A 109 1.65 2.28 -12.39
C GLY A 109 3.15 1.94 -12.50
N LEU A 110 3.54 0.70 -12.22
CA LEU A 110 4.92 0.25 -12.33
C LEU A 110 5.44 0.36 -13.77
N LEU A 111 4.66 -0.11 -14.75
CA LEU A 111 5.01 0.00 -16.17
C LEU A 111 5.20 1.45 -16.61
N LEU A 112 4.29 2.35 -16.21
CA LEU A 112 4.41 3.78 -16.52
C LEU A 112 5.62 4.42 -15.83
N SER A 113 5.95 3.97 -14.62
CA SER A 113 7.12 4.42 -13.88
C SER A 113 8.43 4.01 -14.57
N LEU A 114 8.50 2.77 -15.07
CA LEU A 114 9.61 2.28 -15.90
C LEU A 114 9.78 3.11 -17.18
N LEU A 115 8.68 3.52 -17.79
CA LEU A 115 8.65 4.42 -18.95
C LEU A 115 8.88 5.90 -18.60
N LYS A 116 9.07 6.23 -17.31
CA LYS A 116 9.25 7.60 -16.79
C LYS A 116 8.09 8.55 -17.14
N VAL A 117 6.88 8.03 -17.24
CA VAL A 117 5.65 8.80 -17.53
C VAL A 117 5.02 9.24 -16.22
N SER A 118 4.83 10.56 -16.02
CA SER A 118 4.31 11.14 -14.76
C SER A 118 2.94 10.61 -14.32
N LEU A 119 2.12 10.11 -15.25
CA LEU A 119 0.85 9.46 -14.96
C LEU A 119 0.98 8.23 -14.04
N PHE A 120 2.18 7.67 -13.87
CA PHE A 120 2.40 6.56 -12.94
C PHE A 120 1.91 6.86 -11.50
N ILE A 121 2.06 8.11 -11.04
CA ILE A 121 1.65 8.55 -9.70
C ILE A 121 0.14 8.41 -9.51
N LEU A 122 -0.64 8.70 -10.57
CA LEU A 122 -2.10 8.55 -10.53
C LEU A 122 -2.48 7.09 -10.31
N PHE A 123 -1.96 6.18 -11.12
CA PHE A 123 -2.23 4.74 -11.00
C PHE A 123 -1.73 4.14 -9.69
N LEU A 124 -0.56 4.61 -9.21
CA LEU A 124 -0.02 4.22 -7.91
C LEU A 124 -0.95 4.65 -6.78
N THR A 125 -1.41 5.90 -6.79
CA THR A 125 -2.31 6.44 -5.76
C THR A 125 -3.66 5.75 -5.80
N LEU A 126 -4.24 5.54 -6.98
CA LEU A 126 -5.51 4.82 -7.14
C LEU A 126 -5.41 3.37 -6.68
N GLY A 127 -4.32 2.67 -7.01
CA GLY A 127 -4.07 1.31 -6.53
C GLY A 127 -3.92 1.24 -5.02
N LEU A 128 -3.15 2.17 -4.43
CA LEU A 128 -2.93 2.22 -2.99
C LEU A 128 -4.21 2.58 -2.21
N VAL A 129 -4.84 3.70 -2.55
CA VAL A 129 -6.06 4.19 -1.87
C VAL A 129 -7.20 3.19 -2.09
N GLY A 130 -7.35 2.67 -3.30
CA GLY A 130 -8.35 1.66 -3.61
C GLY A 130 -8.15 0.36 -2.82
N GLY A 131 -6.93 -0.18 -2.81
CA GLY A 131 -6.64 -1.42 -2.08
C GLY A 131 -6.83 -1.29 -0.58
N VAL A 132 -6.51 -0.12 0.00
CA VAL A 132 -6.60 0.10 1.45
C VAL A 132 -8.01 0.48 1.89
N TYR A 133 -8.65 1.43 1.20
CA TYR A 133 -9.94 1.98 1.64
C TYR A 133 -11.14 1.31 0.97
N ILE A 134 -11.07 0.88 -0.29
CA ILE A 134 -12.24 0.30 -0.98
C ILE A 134 -12.38 -1.20 -0.68
N ALA A 135 -11.27 -1.94 -0.53
CA ALA A 135 -11.34 -3.37 -0.26
C ALA A 135 -11.99 -3.71 1.10
N VAL A 136 -11.81 -2.86 2.11
CA VAL A 136 -12.34 -3.04 3.48
C VAL A 136 -13.88 -3.09 3.53
N PRO A 137 -14.63 -2.06 3.06
CA PRO A 137 -16.08 -2.10 3.05
C PRO A 137 -16.60 -3.21 2.14
N MET A 138 -15.88 -3.59 1.07
CA MET A 138 -16.26 -4.73 0.25
C MET A 138 -16.23 -6.03 1.06
N VAL A 139 -15.16 -6.29 1.81
CA VAL A 139 -15.09 -7.47 2.71
C VAL A 139 -16.22 -7.43 3.73
N LEU A 140 -16.47 -6.30 4.38
CA LEU A 140 -17.53 -6.17 5.39
C LEU A 140 -18.93 -6.34 4.79
N ALA A 141 -19.16 -5.84 3.57
CA ALA A 141 -20.41 -6.02 2.85
C ALA A 141 -20.68 -7.50 2.50
N PHE A 142 -19.63 -8.29 2.21
CA PHE A 142 -19.78 -9.73 2.04
C PHE A 142 -20.30 -10.42 3.30
N TYR A 143 -19.82 -10.00 4.48
CA TYR A 143 -20.23 -10.59 5.76
C TYR A 143 -21.54 -10.02 6.32
N LYS A 144 -22.06 -8.91 5.78
CA LYS A 144 -23.33 -8.31 6.22
C LYS A 144 -24.51 -9.29 6.15
N LYS A 145 -24.54 -10.19 5.16
CA LYS A 145 -25.61 -11.20 5.01
C LYS A 145 -25.54 -12.32 6.05
N GLU A 146 -24.38 -12.50 6.67
CA GLU A 146 -24.11 -13.55 7.66
C GLU A 146 -24.20 -13.01 9.10
N ALA A 147 -24.36 -11.69 9.26
CA ALA A 147 -24.44 -11.04 10.56
C ALA A 147 -25.86 -11.16 11.17
N PRO A 148 -25.98 -11.55 12.45
CA PRO A 148 -27.23 -11.46 13.19
C PRO A 148 -27.75 -10.01 13.26
N GLU A 149 -29.07 -9.82 13.40
CA GLU A 149 -29.69 -8.48 13.50
C GLU A 149 -29.19 -7.65 14.71
N ASP A 150 -28.67 -8.31 15.75
CA ASP A 150 -28.08 -7.69 16.96
C ASP A 150 -26.54 -7.53 16.88
N GLY A 151 -25.95 -7.70 15.69
CA GLY A 151 -24.53 -7.46 15.43
C GLY A 151 -24.23 -6.00 15.06
N MET A 152 -22.97 -5.59 15.19
CA MET A 152 -22.52 -4.28 14.70
C MET A 152 -22.75 -4.15 13.18
N ASP A 153 -23.42 -3.09 12.73
CA ASP A 153 -23.63 -2.84 11.29
C ASP A 153 -22.30 -2.69 10.55
N ALA A 154 -22.25 -3.16 9.32
CA ALA A 154 -21.10 -3.08 8.42
C ALA A 154 -20.63 -1.63 8.21
N VAL A 155 -21.55 -0.65 8.29
CA VAL A 155 -21.21 0.78 8.21
C VAL A 155 -20.34 1.21 9.40
N TYR A 156 -20.74 0.87 10.63
CA TYR A 156 -19.96 1.19 11.83
C TYR A 156 -18.63 0.42 11.87
N GLY A 157 -18.62 -0.84 11.42
CA GLY A 157 -17.37 -1.60 11.27
C GLY A 157 -16.41 -0.98 10.25
N THR A 158 -16.93 -0.44 9.15
CA THR A 158 -16.10 0.26 8.16
C THR A 158 -15.49 1.52 8.76
N LEU A 159 -16.28 2.33 9.46
CA LEU A 159 -15.80 3.55 10.11
C LEU A 159 -14.71 3.26 11.15
N LEU A 160 -14.92 2.26 12.01
CA LEU A 160 -13.91 1.83 12.98
C LEU A 160 -12.60 1.42 12.27
N THR A 161 -12.72 0.62 11.21
CA THR A 161 -11.55 0.16 10.46
C THR A 161 -10.82 1.33 9.80
N TYR A 162 -11.54 2.32 9.26
CA TYR A 162 -10.94 3.51 8.65
C TYR A 162 -10.18 4.38 9.65
N ILE A 163 -10.68 4.51 10.88
CA ILE A 163 -9.94 5.22 11.94
C ILE A 163 -8.61 4.51 12.20
N LEU A 164 -8.63 3.18 12.35
CA LEU A 164 -7.43 2.38 12.59
C LEU A 164 -6.45 2.44 11.40
N ILE A 165 -6.97 2.39 10.16
CA ILE A 165 -6.17 2.55 8.95
C ILE A 165 -5.54 3.94 8.88
N SER A 166 -6.27 4.99 9.25
CA SER A 166 -5.73 6.37 9.22
C SER A 166 -4.54 6.51 10.16
N VAL A 167 -4.61 5.89 11.36
CA VAL A 167 -3.47 5.83 12.28
C VAL A 167 -2.30 5.07 11.67
N LEU A 168 -2.54 3.91 11.02
CA LEU A 168 -1.47 3.17 10.35
C LEU A 168 -0.85 3.94 9.18
N VAL A 169 -1.66 4.63 8.38
CA VAL A 169 -1.19 5.43 7.25
C VAL A 169 -0.32 6.59 7.76
N TYR A 170 -0.69 7.21 8.88
CA TYR A 170 0.14 8.23 9.52
C TYR A 170 1.51 7.67 9.92
N ILE A 171 1.53 6.56 10.68
CA ILE A 171 2.78 5.90 11.12
C ILE A 171 3.63 5.48 9.92
N MET A 172 3.01 4.88 8.90
CA MET A 172 3.71 4.45 7.69
C MET A 172 4.23 5.63 6.87
N GLY A 173 3.45 6.72 6.80
CA GLY A 173 3.84 7.97 6.18
C GLY A 173 5.11 8.52 6.83
N GLU A 174 5.13 8.65 8.16
CA GLU A 174 6.28 9.12 8.92
C GLU A 174 7.54 8.27 8.64
N MET A 175 7.44 6.94 8.73
CA MET A 175 8.56 6.04 8.43
C MET A 175 9.10 6.19 7.00
N LEU A 176 8.22 6.37 6.00
CA LEU A 176 8.62 6.54 4.61
C LEU A 176 9.21 7.94 4.37
N PHE A 177 8.59 8.98 4.91
CA PHE A 177 9.09 10.36 4.79
C PHE A 177 10.45 10.50 5.45
N ASP A 178 10.67 9.93 6.64
CA ASP A 178 11.98 9.94 7.30
C ASP A 178 13.03 9.18 6.49
N SER A 179 12.65 8.05 5.88
CA SER A 179 13.54 7.29 5.01
C SER A 179 13.92 8.08 3.74
N LEU A 180 13.00 8.88 3.17
CA LEU A 180 13.30 9.71 2.02
C LEU A 180 14.07 10.98 2.41
N LEU A 181 13.70 11.63 3.51
CA LEU A 181 14.31 12.86 4.01
C LEU A 181 15.71 12.62 4.58
N SER A 182 15.99 11.50 5.21
CA SER A 182 17.37 11.18 5.64
C SER A 182 18.33 11.03 4.46
N ASN A 183 17.85 10.49 3.35
CA ASN A 183 18.60 10.37 2.10
C ASN A 183 18.78 11.70 1.34
N ILE A 184 17.89 12.68 1.56
CA ILE A 184 17.96 14.03 0.95
C ILE A 184 18.56 15.08 1.90
N GLY A 185 18.43 14.90 3.21
CA GLY A 185 18.71 15.88 4.27
C GLY A 185 20.12 15.80 4.84
N SER A 186 20.82 14.66 4.68
CA SER A 186 22.29 14.56 4.81
C SER A 186 23.05 15.39 3.76
N PHE A 187 22.32 16.19 2.98
CA PHE A 187 22.78 16.98 1.84
C PHE A 187 22.61 18.48 2.04
N LEU A 188 21.92 18.91 3.10
CA LEU A 188 21.63 20.32 3.40
C LEU A 188 22.39 20.85 4.63
N TRP A 189 23.25 20.03 5.26
CA TRP A 189 24.17 20.41 6.33
C TRP A 189 25.51 19.69 6.18
#